data_AF-A0A8T3ZJV5-F1
#
_entry.id   AF-A0A8T3ZJV5-F1
#
_cell.length_a   1.000
_cell.length_b   1.000
_cell.length_c   1.000
_cell.angle_alpha   90.00
_cell.angle_beta   90.00
_cell.angle_gamma   90.00
#
_symmetry.space_group_name_H-M   'P 1'
#
loop_
_entity.id
_entity.type
_entity.pdbx_description
1 polymer ?
#
loop_
_entity_poly.entity_id
_entity_poly.type
_entity_poly.pdbx_seq_one_letter_code
_entity_poly.pdbx_strand_id
1 'polypeptide(L)'
;MEQQDKFGRPIHDDVFRKLVHYGWALENCGYVEHEAKPNLFSLKERGVAFYADMRGTKEVPIWTEPSPLFYWRFETSVPDWKKRRLVKSERKRLEAAGCPTRLSFHEMSPPDGLMVKEDDGYCAVCGKDFQSEGRFCSDECEGKAGQTRTTSG
;
A
#
# COMPACT_ATOMS: atom_id res chain seq x y z
N MET A 1 27.96 17.23 6.48
CA MET A 1 27.07 17.37 5.32
C MET A 1 25.70 17.65 5.90
N GLU A 2 25.10 18.80 5.61
CA GLU A 2 23.73 19.08 6.06
C GLU A 2 22.78 18.10 5.37
N GLN A 3 21.87 17.50 6.14
CA GLN A 3 20.90 16.55 5.61
C GLN A 3 19.81 17.34 4.89
N GLN A 4 19.71 17.18 3.58
CA GLN A 4 18.75 17.91 2.75
C GLN A 4 17.76 16.95 2.08
N ASP A 5 16.52 17.40 1.90
CA ASP A 5 15.50 16.68 1.15
C ASP A 5 15.74 16.77 -0.37
N LYS A 6 14.90 16.10 -1.17
CA LYS A 6 15.01 16.13 -2.64
C LYS A 6 14.77 17.50 -3.28
N PHE A 7 14.35 18.49 -2.50
CA PHE A 7 14.13 19.87 -2.89
C PHE A 7 15.20 20.83 -2.34
N GLY A 8 16.25 20.31 -1.70
CA GLY A 8 17.36 21.08 -1.14
C GLY A 8 17.03 21.76 0.20
N ARG A 9 15.97 21.35 0.90
CA ARG A 9 15.59 21.90 2.21
C ARG A 9 16.23 21.10 3.33
N PRO A 10 16.69 21.74 4.42
CA PRO A 10 17.25 21.02 5.56
C PRO A 10 16.20 20.12 6.22
N ILE A 11 16.63 18.92 6.62
CA ILE A 11 15.82 17.96 7.38
C ILE A 11 16.13 18.17 8.86
N HIS A 12 15.09 18.40 9.66
CA HIS A 12 15.22 18.51 11.11
C HIS A 12 15.59 17.15 11.75
N ASP A 13 16.35 17.18 12.84
CA ASP A 13 16.86 15.97 13.51
C ASP A 13 15.77 14.98 13.91
N ASP A 14 14.59 15.46 14.33
CA ASP A 14 13.46 14.61 14.71
C ASP A 14 12.86 13.88 13.50
N VAL A 15 12.75 14.58 12.37
CA VAL A 15 12.33 14.00 11.08
C VAL A 15 13.37 12.99 10.62
N PHE A 16 14.66 13.33 10.68
CA PHE A 16 15.73 12.43 10.28
C PHE A 16 15.74 11.12 11.08
N ARG A 17 15.58 11.19 12.42
CA ARG A 17 15.50 9.98 13.26
C ARG A 17 14.36 9.07 12.85
N LYS A 18 13.19 9.64 12.47
CA LYS A 18 12.06 8.86 11.96
C LYS A 18 12.39 8.22 10.61
N LEU A 19 13.04 8.94 9.70
CA LEU A 19 13.46 8.39 8.40
C LEU A 19 14.44 7.24 8.55
N VAL A 20 15.43 7.37 9.45
CA VAL A 20 16.37 6.28 9.76
C VAL A 20 15.65 5.07 10.33
N HIS A 21 14.71 5.29 11.27
CA HIS A 21 13.92 4.21 11.85
C HIS A 21 13.08 3.47 10.79
N TYR A 22 12.39 4.20 9.93
CA TYR A 22 11.58 3.62 8.86
C TYR A 22 12.42 2.94 7.78
N GLY A 23 13.57 3.50 7.42
CA GLY A 23 14.53 2.87 6.51
C GLY A 23 14.99 1.51 7.04
N TRP A 24 15.40 1.45 8.31
CA TRP A 24 15.77 0.20 8.97
C TRP A 24 14.63 -0.81 9.01
N ALA A 25 13.40 -0.38 9.29
CA ALA A 25 12.22 -1.25 9.29
C ALA A 25 11.91 -1.81 7.89
N LEU A 26 12.04 -0.98 6.85
CA LEU A 26 11.87 -1.39 5.45
C LEU A 26 12.92 -2.42 5.03
N GLU A 27 14.20 -2.19 5.33
CA GLU A 27 15.30 -3.11 5.05
C GLU A 27 15.09 -4.48 5.72
N ASN A 28 14.69 -4.49 7.00
CA ASN A 28 14.35 -5.72 7.70
C ASN A 28 13.12 -6.45 7.12
N CYS A 29 12.25 -5.72 6.43
CA CYS A 29 11.15 -6.30 5.66
C CYS A 29 11.58 -6.76 4.26
N GLY A 30 12.87 -6.66 3.91
CA GLY A 30 13.42 -7.10 2.63
C GLY A 30 13.32 -6.06 1.51
N TYR A 31 12.94 -4.82 1.82
CA TYR A 31 13.02 -3.75 0.84
C TYR A 31 14.48 -3.40 0.58
N VAL A 32 14.75 -3.01 -0.66
CA VAL A 32 16.06 -2.52 -1.09
C VAL A 32 15.94 -1.06 -1.45
N GLU A 33 16.83 -0.24 -0.87
CA GLU A 33 16.96 1.17 -1.22
C GLU A 33 17.54 1.33 -2.63
N HIS A 34 17.01 2.28 -3.39
CA HIS A 34 17.49 2.59 -4.72
C HIS A 34 18.78 3.42 -4.66
N GLU A 35 19.89 2.91 -5.22
CA GLU A 35 21.21 3.55 -5.18
C GLU A 35 21.22 5.02 -5.64
N ALA A 36 20.62 5.31 -6.81
CA ALA A 36 20.56 6.67 -7.34
C ALA A 36 19.46 7.56 -6.72
N LYS A 37 18.60 7.03 -5.86
CA LYS A 37 17.44 7.73 -5.30
C LYS A 37 17.31 7.39 -3.81
N PRO A 38 18.14 8.01 -2.95
CA PRO A 38 18.06 7.81 -1.51
C PRO A 38 16.64 8.06 -0.99
N ASN A 39 16.25 7.31 0.03
CA ASN A 39 14.92 7.27 0.64
C ASN A 39 13.80 6.75 -0.30
N LEU A 40 14.15 6.07 -1.40
CA LEU A 40 13.21 5.31 -2.22
C LEU A 40 13.50 3.83 -2.09
N PHE A 41 12.57 3.09 -1.49
CA PHE A 41 12.69 1.67 -1.24
C PHE A 41 11.76 0.88 -2.18
N SER A 42 12.20 -0.31 -2.59
CA SER A 42 11.37 -1.20 -3.40
C SER A 42 11.50 -2.67 -3.00
N LEU A 43 10.44 -3.42 -3.19
CA LEU A 43 10.36 -4.86 -2.98
C LEU A 43 9.61 -5.49 -4.15
N LYS A 44 10.20 -6.48 -4.82
CA LYS A 44 9.54 -7.24 -5.89
C LYS A 44 9.27 -8.66 -5.42
N GLU A 45 8.00 -9.03 -5.34
CA GLU A 45 7.57 -10.36 -4.90
C GLU A 45 6.28 -10.77 -5.60
N ARG A 46 6.13 -12.05 -5.99
CA ARG A 46 4.86 -12.67 -6.43
C ARG A 46 4.07 -11.88 -7.50
N GLY A 47 4.75 -11.26 -8.45
CA GLY A 47 4.13 -10.50 -9.55
C GLY A 47 3.66 -9.09 -9.15
N VAL A 48 4.13 -8.56 -8.02
CA VAL A 48 3.96 -7.16 -7.62
C VAL A 48 5.30 -6.53 -7.30
N ALA A 49 5.46 -5.26 -7.67
CA ALA A 49 6.52 -4.40 -7.17
C ALA A 49 5.90 -3.39 -6.21
N PHE A 50 6.28 -3.45 -4.94
CA PHE A 50 5.95 -2.45 -3.93
C PHE A 50 7.03 -1.38 -3.87
N TYR A 51 6.61 -0.15 -3.59
CA TYR A 51 7.47 1.00 -3.45
C TYR A 51 7.10 1.77 -2.19
N ALA A 52 8.11 2.22 -1.45
CA ALA A 52 7.98 3.06 -0.27
C ALA A 52 8.87 4.29 -0.46
N ASP A 53 8.26 5.44 -0.78
CA ASP A 53 8.96 6.70 -1.04
C ASP A 53 8.88 7.62 0.19
N MET A 54 10.01 7.78 0.86
CA MET A 54 10.14 8.63 2.05
C MET A 54 10.61 10.06 1.72
N ARG A 55 10.77 10.43 0.44
CA ARG A 55 11.34 11.73 0.04
C ARG A 55 10.36 12.91 0.12
N GLY A 56 9.14 12.68 0.59
CA GLY A 56 8.04 13.67 0.59
C GLY A 56 7.51 14.01 -0.81
N THR A 57 6.43 14.80 -0.89
CA THR A 57 5.93 15.40 -2.14
C THR A 57 5.80 16.92 -1.98
N LYS A 58 5.40 17.63 -3.04
CA LYS A 58 5.15 19.07 -2.94
C LYS A 58 3.93 19.36 -2.06
N GLU A 59 2.93 18.48 -2.13
CA GLU A 59 1.65 18.54 -1.44
C GLU A 59 1.77 18.06 0.01
N VAL A 60 2.55 17.00 0.24
CA VAL A 60 2.81 16.45 1.58
C VAL A 60 4.31 16.40 1.80
N PRO A 61 4.88 17.48 2.35
CA PRO A 61 6.30 17.54 2.65
C PRO A 61 6.72 16.54 3.73
N ILE A 62 8.01 16.19 3.71
CA ILE A 62 8.60 15.17 4.59
C ILE A 62 8.50 15.52 6.09
N TRP A 63 8.52 16.81 6.44
CA TRP A 63 8.40 17.25 7.84
C TRP A 63 6.96 17.23 8.38
N THR A 64 5.96 17.21 7.50
CA THR A 64 4.55 17.11 7.92
C THR A 64 4.19 15.67 8.24
N GLU A 65 4.58 14.75 7.36
CA GLU A 65 4.32 13.32 7.51
C GLU A 65 5.51 12.52 6.95
N PRO A 66 6.43 12.04 7.82
CA PRO A 66 7.63 11.31 7.40
C PRO A 66 7.34 9.85 7.04
N SER A 67 6.12 9.37 7.26
CA SER A 67 5.73 8.00 6.88
C SER A 67 5.88 7.79 5.36
N PRO A 68 6.43 6.64 4.93
CA PRO A 68 6.63 6.37 3.51
C PRO A 68 5.34 6.44 2.71
N LEU A 69 5.42 7.10 1.55
CA LEU A 69 4.38 7.03 0.53
C LEU A 69 4.42 5.65 -0.11
N PHE A 70 3.40 4.85 0.17
CA PHE A 70 3.30 3.47 -0.27
C PHE A 70 2.47 3.34 -1.54
N TYR A 71 3.07 2.75 -2.58
CA TYR A 71 2.41 2.49 -3.85
C TYR A 71 2.95 1.20 -4.49
N TRP A 72 2.25 0.69 -5.49
CA TRP A 72 2.56 -0.62 -6.06
C TRP A 72 2.29 -0.67 -7.56
N ARG A 73 2.95 -1.62 -8.22
CA ARG A 73 2.72 -1.96 -9.62
C ARG A 73 2.56 -3.47 -9.76
N PHE A 74 1.40 -3.91 -10.22
CA PHE A 74 1.13 -5.31 -10.50
C PHE A 74 1.55 -5.68 -11.93
N GLU A 75 1.96 -6.93 -12.10
CA GLU A 75 1.97 -7.59 -13.40
C GLU A 75 0.53 -7.83 -13.88
N THR A 76 0.29 -7.73 -15.19
CA THR A 76 -1.05 -7.89 -15.80
C THR A 76 -1.69 -9.26 -15.51
N SER A 77 -0.87 -10.26 -15.23
CA SER A 77 -1.29 -11.64 -14.93
C SER A 77 -1.85 -11.84 -13.51
N VAL A 78 -1.71 -10.86 -12.61
CA VAL A 78 -2.19 -10.99 -11.22
C VAL A 78 -3.69 -10.73 -11.18
N PRO A 79 -4.53 -11.68 -10.70
CA PRO A 79 -5.97 -11.45 -10.57
C PRO A 79 -6.30 -10.35 -9.54
N ASP A 80 -7.37 -9.61 -9.77
CA ASP A 80 -7.77 -8.46 -8.92
C ASP A 80 -7.97 -8.80 -7.45
N TRP A 81 -8.55 -9.95 -7.14
CA TRP A 81 -8.71 -10.41 -5.76
C TRP A 81 -7.37 -10.59 -5.05
N LYS A 82 -6.34 -11.05 -5.78
CA LYS A 82 -5.00 -11.28 -5.27
C LYS A 82 -4.24 -9.97 -5.09
N LYS A 83 -4.44 -9.00 -6.00
CA LYS A 83 -3.90 -7.64 -5.90
C LYS A 83 -4.21 -7.02 -4.53
N ARG A 84 -5.50 -7.02 -4.13
CA ARG A 84 -5.95 -6.44 -2.85
C ARG A 84 -5.30 -7.10 -1.64
N ARG A 85 -5.22 -8.43 -1.63
CA ARG A 85 -4.61 -9.20 -0.54
C ARG A 85 -3.14 -8.89 -0.37
N LEU A 86 -2.39 -8.87 -1.47
CA LEU A 86 -0.97 -8.58 -1.44
C LEU A 86 -0.70 -7.21 -0.83
N VAL A 87 -1.47 -6.18 -1.24
CA VAL A 87 -1.34 -4.83 -0.68
C VAL A 87 -1.69 -4.80 0.80
N LYS A 88 -2.81 -5.41 1.20
CA LYS A 88 -3.24 -5.42 2.61
C LYS A 88 -2.27 -6.19 3.50
N SER A 89 -1.81 -7.36 3.06
CA SER A 89 -0.83 -8.16 3.81
C SER A 89 0.47 -7.39 3.97
N GLU A 90 0.91 -6.71 2.92
CA GLU A 90 2.15 -5.95 2.96
C GLU A 90 2.06 -4.74 3.89
N ARG A 91 0.96 -3.99 3.82
CA ARG A 91 0.73 -2.87 4.74
C ARG A 91 0.71 -3.32 6.20
N LYS A 92 0.00 -4.42 6.51
CA LYS A 92 -0.03 -4.99 7.87
C LYS A 92 1.36 -5.44 8.32
N ARG A 93 2.15 -5.99 7.42
CA ARG A 93 3.53 -6.43 7.70
C ARG A 93 4.42 -5.24 8.05
N LEU A 94 4.36 -4.15 7.26
CA LEU A 94 5.09 -2.92 7.52
C LEU A 94 4.65 -2.23 8.82
N GLU A 95 3.35 -2.17 9.06
CA GLU A 95 2.79 -1.60 10.29
C GLU A 95 3.24 -2.39 11.53
N ALA A 96 3.22 -3.73 11.47
CA ALA A 96 3.74 -4.58 12.53
C ALA A 96 5.26 -4.43 12.74
N ALA A 97 6.00 -4.03 11.71
CA ALA A 97 7.43 -3.71 11.79
C ALA A 97 7.71 -2.28 12.30
N GLY A 98 6.68 -1.51 12.68
CA GLY A 98 6.84 -0.13 13.14
C GLY A 98 6.99 0.89 12.01
N CYS A 99 6.65 0.52 10.77
CA CYS A 99 6.71 1.38 9.59
C CYS A 99 5.28 1.67 9.09
N PRO A 100 4.56 2.64 9.70
CA PRO A 100 3.26 3.05 9.20
C PRO A 100 3.40 3.62 7.78
N THR A 101 2.44 3.34 6.91
CA THR A 101 2.48 3.78 5.51
C THR A 101 1.33 4.71 5.21
N ARG A 102 1.59 5.73 4.37
CA ARG A 102 0.54 6.59 3.81
C ARG A 102 0.29 6.23 2.35
N LEU A 103 -0.97 6.35 1.93
CA LEU A 103 -1.37 6.14 0.54
C LEU A 103 -1.38 7.48 -0.20
N SER A 104 -1.14 7.46 -1.51
CA SER A 104 -1.26 8.68 -2.31
C SER A 104 -2.72 9.14 -2.36
N PHE A 105 -2.95 10.43 -2.11
CA PHE A 105 -4.26 11.06 -2.32
C PHE A 105 -4.68 11.10 -3.80
N HIS A 106 -3.71 11.06 -4.72
CA HIS A 106 -4.00 11.01 -6.14
C HIS A 106 -4.43 9.60 -6.55
N GLU A 107 -5.63 9.52 -7.13
CA GLU A 107 -6.33 8.37 -7.73
C GLU A 107 -5.54 7.63 -8.84
N MET A 108 -4.24 7.86 -9.00
CA MET A 108 -3.39 7.05 -9.87
C MET A 108 -2.94 5.76 -9.17
N SER A 109 -3.91 5.05 -8.59
CA SER A 109 -3.90 3.60 -8.73
C SER A 109 -4.06 3.30 -10.24
N PRO A 110 -3.36 2.30 -10.79
CA PRO A 110 -3.53 1.93 -12.20
C PRO A 110 -5.02 1.75 -12.56
N PRO A 111 -5.40 1.86 -13.85
CA PRO A 111 -6.78 2.03 -14.37
C PRO A 111 -7.87 1.06 -13.87
N ASP A 112 -7.53 0.07 -13.04
CA ASP A 112 -8.42 -0.94 -12.47
C ASP A 112 -9.24 -0.43 -11.25
N GLY A 113 -9.14 0.84 -10.85
CA GLY A 113 -10.05 1.44 -9.87
C GLY A 113 -10.10 0.74 -8.50
N LEU A 114 -9.03 0.04 -8.13
CA LEU A 114 -8.98 -0.87 -6.97
C LEU A 114 -8.93 -0.16 -5.60
N MET A 115 -9.31 1.11 -5.52
CA MET A 115 -9.29 1.96 -4.32
C MET A 115 -10.64 2.66 -4.10
N VAL A 116 -11.75 1.93 -4.27
CA VAL A 116 -13.08 2.41 -3.88
C VAL A 116 -13.66 1.41 -2.89
N LYS A 117 -13.58 1.77 -1.61
CA LYS A 117 -13.91 1.00 -0.38
C LYS A 117 -12.81 0.07 0.12
N GLU A 118 -12.60 0.12 1.44
CA GLU A 118 -11.77 -0.78 2.26
C GLU A 118 -12.36 -2.21 2.23
N ASP A 119 -12.50 -2.81 1.06
CA ASP A 119 -12.85 -4.21 0.95
C ASP A 119 -11.64 -5.03 1.41
N ASP A 120 -11.89 -5.80 2.45
CA ASP A 120 -10.91 -6.54 3.24
C ASP A 120 -10.24 -7.72 2.51
N GLY A 121 -10.60 -7.94 1.24
CA GLY A 121 -10.14 -9.07 0.44
C GLY A 121 -10.80 -10.39 0.84
N TYR A 122 -11.90 -10.31 1.61
CA TYR A 122 -12.77 -11.42 1.98
C TYR A 122 -14.17 -11.19 1.41
N CYS A 123 -14.90 -12.28 1.23
CA CYS A 123 -16.27 -12.18 0.77
C CYS A 123 -17.14 -11.51 1.83
N ALA A 124 -17.82 -10.42 1.45
CA ALA A 124 -18.70 -9.63 2.31
C ALA A 124 -19.87 -10.43 2.92
N VAL A 125 -20.15 -11.63 2.41
CA VAL A 125 -21.22 -12.52 2.89
C VAL A 125 -20.67 -13.64 3.76
N CYS A 126 -19.62 -14.32 3.31
CA CYS A 126 -19.13 -15.54 3.95
C CYS A 126 -17.94 -15.30 4.89
N GLY A 127 -17.25 -14.15 4.79
CA GLY A 127 -16.00 -13.86 5.51
C GLY A 127 -14.82 -14.78 5.14
N LYS A 128 -15.01 -15.68 4.16
CA LYS A 128 -13.97 -16.60 3.67
C LYS A 128 -13.22 -16.01 2.49
N ASP A 129 -12.09 -16.64 2.19
CA ASP A 129 -11.24 -16.29 1.06
C ASP A 129 -11.99 -16.36 -0.28
N PHE A 130 -11.78 -15.35 -1.13
CA PHE A 130 -12.23 -15.40 -2.52
C PHE A 130 -11.51 -16.52 -3.25
N GLN A 131 -12.23 -17.60 -3.56
CA GLN A 131 -11.73 -18.71 -4.38
C GLN A 131 -12.04 -18.54 -5.87
N SER A 132 -12.73 -17.46 -6.26
CA SER A 132 -13.10 -17.17 -7.63
C SER A 132 -12.67 -15.77 -8.07
N GLU A 133 -12.66 -15.54 -9.38
CA GLU A 133 -12.22 -14.28 -10.02
C GLU A 133 -13.17 -13.09 -9.76
N GLY A 134 -14.23 -13.26 -8.96
CA GLY A 134 -15.26 -12.27 -8.69
C GLY A 134 -15.18 -11.60 -7.30
N ARG A 135 -16.21 -10.78 -6.98
CA ARG A 135 -16.39 -10.09 -5.69
C ARG A 135 -16.96 -10.98 -4.58
N PHE A 136 -17.15 -12.29 -4.83
CA PHE A 136 -17.80 -13.24 -3.93
C PHE A 136 -17.06 -14.57 -3.89
N CYS A 137 -17.04 -15.25 -2.74
CA CYS A 137 -16.32 -16.53 -2.59
C CYS A 137 -16.96 -17.68 -3.40
N SER A 138 -18.22 -17.49 -3.83
CA SER A 138 -19.02 -18.41 -4.65
C SER A 138 -20.23 -17.67 -5.24
N ASP A 139 -20.84 -18.22 -6.29
CA ASP A 139 -22.10 -17.72 -6.87
C ASP A 139 -23.23 -17.66 -5.82
N GLU A 140 -23.18 -18.55 -4.82
CA GLU A 140 -24.10 -18.54 -3.69
C GLU A 140 -23.98 -17.27 -2.84
N CYS A 141 -22.76 -16.76 -2.66
CA CYS A 141 -22.53 -15.52 -1.92
C CYS A 141 -22.92 -14.30 -2.74
N GLU A 142 -22.74 -14.34 -4.06
CA GLU A 142 -23.25 -13.31 -4.97
C GLU A 142 -24.79 -13.23 -4.89
N GLY A 143 -25.47 -14.37 -4.89
CA GLY A 143 -26.94 -14.45 -4.74
C GLY A 143 -27.44 -13.87 -3.41
N LYS A 144 -26.77 -14.15 -2.28
CA LYS A 144 -27.13 -13.61 -0.95
C LYS A 144 -26.94 -12.10 -0.84
N ALA A 145 -25.90 -11.55 -1.48
CA ALA A 145 -25.70 -10.11 -1.57
C ALA A 145 -26.74 -9.41 -2.47
N GLY A 146 -27.28 -10.11 -3.47
CA GLY A 146 -28.38 -9.63 -4.29
C GLY A 146 -29.72 -9.54 -3.54
N GLN A 147 -30.03 -10.51 -2.68
CA GLN A 147 -31.30 -10.57 -1.93
C GLN A 147 -31.40 -9.56 -0.78
N THR A 148 -30.26 -9.11 -0.23
CA THR A 148 -30.21 -8.07 0.80
C THR A 148 -30.48 -6.67 0.26
N ARG A 149 -30.46 -6.48 -1.07
CA ARG A 149 -30.89 -5.21 -1.71
C ARG A 149 -32.39 -5.14 -1.97
N THR A 150 -33.09 -6.26 -1.97
CA THR A 150 -34.53 -6.34 -2.29
C THR A 150 -35.43 -6.43 -1.07
N THR A 151 -34.89 -6.50 0.14
CA THR A 151 -35.66 -6.58 1.40
C THR A 151 -35.76 -5.25 2.16
N SER A 152 -35.34 -4.15 1.54
CA SER A 152 -35.50 -2.77 2.05
C SER A 152 -36.55 -1.97 1.27
N GLY A 153 -37.65 -2.63 0.87
CA GLY A 153 -38.83 -2.02 0.26
C GLY A 153 -40.08 -2.51 0.95
#